data_AF-A0A1I1GJ92-F1
#
_entry.id   AF-A0A1I1GJ92-F1
#
_cell.length_a   1.000
_cell.length_b   1.000
_cell.length_c   1.000
_cell.angle_alpha   90.00
_cell.angle_beta   90.00
_cell.angle_gamma   90.00
#
_symmetry.space_group_name_H-M   'P 1'
#
loop_
_entity.id
_entity.type
_entity.pdbx_description
1 polymer ?
#
loop_
_entity_poly.entity_id
_entity_poly.type
_entity_poly.pdbx_seq_one_letter_code
_entity_poly.pdbx_strand_id
1 'polypeptide(L)'
;MLAVAATAVTGATAGCAGNEDPPADCRLSHEVVDSSDGYGDPHETYGYGELSDEAKRAVDAALENGSHSTTADDPGSEPPEFRYWDTTTLYAVTRDGETYYLLTYSGEGCQK
;
A
#
# COMPACT_ATOMS: atom_id res chain seq x y z
N MET A 1 -58.61 -10.32 8.73
CA MET A 1 -57.77 -10.22 7.51
C MET A 1 -56.38 -9.82 7.96
N LEU A 2 -55.37 -10.58 7.53
CA LEU A 2 -53.94 -10.32 7.78
C LEU A 2 -53.49 -9.00 7.17
N ALA A 3 -52.53 -8.33 7.80
CA ALA A 3 -51.36 -7.79 7.09
C ALA A 3 -50.20 -7.53 8.08
N VAL A 4 -49.10 -8.21 7.83
CA VAL A 4 -47.76 -8.06 8.42
C VAL A 4 -46.98 -7.04 7.59
N ALA A 5 -46.20 -6.16 8.23
CA ALA A 5 -45.04 -5.50 7.62
C ALA A 5 -44.16 -4.96 8.77
N ALA A 6 -43.11 -5.68 9.16
CA ALA A 6 -41.75 -5.65 8.60
C ALA A 6 -40.93 -4.45 9.11
N THR A 7 -40.13 -4.73 10.14
CA THR A 7 -39.02 -3.95 10.69
C THR A 7 -37.98 -3.67 9.60
N ALA A 8 -37.72 -2.39 9.31
CA ALA A 8 -36.53 -1.98 8.58
C ALA A 8 -35.52 -1.40 9.60
N VAL A 9 -34.54 -2.24 9.96
CA VAL A 9 -33.32 -1.81 10.63
C VAL A 9 -32.48 -1.10 9.57
N THR A 10 -32.49 0.23 9.56
CA THR A 10 -31.50 1.00 8.79
C THR A 10 -30.16 0.85 9.49
N GLY A 11 -29.39 -0.15 9.04
CA GLY A 11 -27.97 -0.26 9.33
C GLY A 11 -27.28 1.00 8.81
N ALA A 12 -26.60 1.70 9.70
CA ALA A 12 -25.62 2.69 9.32
C ALA A 12 -24.45 1.94 8.68
N THR A 13 -24.46 1.82 7.36
CA THR A 13 -23.23 1.57 6.61
C THR A 13 -22.33 2.75 6.89
N ALA A 14 -21.20 2.50 7.56
CA ALA A 14 -20.07 3.42 7.56
C ALA A 14 -19.70 3.64 6.10
N GLY A 15 -20.20 4.74 5.53
CA GLY A 15 -19.83 5.16 4.20
C GLY A 15 -18.35 5.46 4.23
N CYS A 16 -17.55 4.66 3.53
CA CYS A 16 -16.24 5.06 3.09
C CYS A 16 -16.42 6.43 2.42
N ALA A 17 -15.95 7.49 3.08
CA ALA A 17 -15.87 8.80 2.48
C ALA A 17 -14.91 8.65 1.30
N GLY A 18 -15.48 8.49 0.10
CA GLY A 18 -14.79 8.77 -1.14
C GLY A 18 -14.50 10.25 -1.15
N ASN A 19 -13.38 10.62 -0.55
CA ASN A 19 -12.79 11.93 -0.69
C ASN A 19 -12.26 12.00 -2.11
N GLU A 20 -12.95 12.80 -2.91
CA GLU A 20 -12.59 13.33 -4.23
C GLU A 20 -11.08 13.22 -4.52
N ASP A 21 -10.72 12.32 -5.45
CA ASP A 21 -9.34 12.15 -5.89
C ASP A 21 -8.79 13.51 -6.41
N PRO A 22 -7.67 14.00 -5.86
CA PRO A 22 -6.92 15.10 -6.48
C PRO A 22 -6.53 14.72 -7.93
N PRO A 23 -6.14 15.67 -8.79
CA PRO A 23 -5.63 15.34 -10.13
C PRO A 23 -4.59 14.22 -10.05
N ALA A 24 -4.45 13.41 -11.12
CA ALA A 24 -3.62 12.20 -11.21
C ALA A 24 -2.12 12.47 -10.96
N ASP A 25 -1.81 12.83 -9.73
CA ASP A 25 -0.51 12.93 -9.13
C ASP A 25 -0.08 11.50 -8.88
N CYS A 26 1.08 11.11 -9.42
CA CYS A 26 1.42 9.71 -9.49
C CYS A 26 1.66 9.09 -8.13
N ARG A 27 0.62 8.44 -7.59
CA ARG A 27 0.63 7.97 -6.21
C ARG A 27 1.42 6.68 -6.10
N LEU A 28 2.58 6.76 -5.47
CA LEU A 28 3.42 5.62 -5.13
C LEU A 28 2.93 5.04 -3.80
N SER A 29 2.47 3.79 -3.82
CA SER A 29 1.91 3.11 -2.66
C SER A 29 2.85 2.03 -2.14
N HIS A 30 2.83 1.86 -0.82
CA HIS A 30 3.60 0.90 -0.05
C HIS A 30 2.65 0.22 0.94
N GLU A 31 2.56 -1.09 0.93
CA GLU A 31 1.65 -1.83 1.81
C GLU A 31 2.39 -3.02 2.42
N VAL A 32 2.31 -3.15 3.74
CA VAL A 32 2.88 -4.32 4.42
C VAL A 32 1.83 -5.41 4.48
N VAL A 33 2.22 -6.61 4.05
CA VAL A 33 1.38 -7.81 4.11
C VAL A 33 1.99 -8.85 5.03
N ASP A 34 1.13 -9.65 5.67
CA ASP A 34 1.55 -10.68 6.62
C ASP A 34 2.30 -11.85 5.96
N SER A 35 2.09 -12.07 4.66
CA SER A 35 2.69 -13.18 3.90
C SER A 35 2.83 -12.86 2.42
N SER A 36 3.81 -13.47 1.76
CA SER A 36 3.95 -13.45 0.29
C SER A 36 2.89 -14.30 -0.43
N ASP A 37 2.14 -15.14 0.30
CA ASP A 37 1.07 -15.96 -0.26
C ASP A 37 0.02 -15.10 -0.98
N GLY A 38 -0.21 -15.41 -2.26
CA GLY A 38 -1.14 -14.66 -3.12
C GLY A 38 -0.48 -13.57 -3.98
N TYR A 39 0.77 -13.20 -3.71
CA TYR A 39 1.53 -12.21 -4.47
C TYR A 39 2.74 -12.78 -5.22
N GLY A 40 3.15 -14.02 -4.87
CA GLY A 40 4.26 -14.72 -5.50
C GLY A 40 5.58 -14.54 -4.75
N ASP A 41 6.69 -14.91 -5.39
CA ASP A 41 8.01 -14.71 -4.82
C ASP A 41 8.38 -13.21 -4.81
N PRO A 42 9.06 -12.71 -3.75
CA PRO A 42 9.58 -11.35 -3.73
C PRO A 42 10.48 -11.08 -4.94
N HIS A 43 10.29 -9.93 -5.58
CA HIS A 43 11.12 -9.46 -6.68
C HIS A 43 12.58 -9.32 -6.26
N GLU A 44 12.80 -8.70 -5.11
CA GLU A 44 14.11 -8.52 -4.48
C GLU A 44 13.98 -8.68 -2.96
N THR A 45 15.10 -9.01 -2.31
CA THR A 45 15.20 -9.11 -0.84
C THR A 45 16.29 -8.18 -0.34
N TYR A 46 15.95 -7.33 0.62
CA TYR A 46 16.86 -6.33 1.19
C TYR A 46 17.01 -6.50 2.70
N GLY A 47 18.23 -6.30 3.22
CA GLY A 47 18.41 -5.96 4.62
C GLY A 47 18.00 -4.51 4.86
N TYR A 48 17.24 -4.23 5.92
CA TYR A 48 16.80 -2.87 6.24
C TYR A 48 17.98 -1.89 6.39
N GLY A 49 19.15 -2.36 6.86
CA GLY A 49 20.36 -1.54 6.95
C GLY A 49 20.94 -1.09 5.60
N GLU A 50 20.65 -1.83 4.52
CA GLU A 50 21.16 -1.58 3.16
C GLU A 50 20.30 -0.60 2.37
N LEU A 51 19.06 -0.37 2.83
CA LEU A 51 18.12 0.56 2.22
C LEU A 51 18.59 2.02 2.35
N SER A 52 18.30 2.81 1.33
CA SER A 52 18.34 4.28 1.37
C SER A 52 17.47 4.85 2.51
N ASP A 53 17.75 6.08 2.93
CA ASP A 53 16.96 6.75 3.97
C ASP A 53 15.52 7.04 3.50
N GLU A 54 15.32 7.19 2.18
CA GLU A 54 14.02 7.23 1.52
C GLU A 54 13.27 5.90 1.67
N ALA A 55 13.90 4.78 1.31
CA ALA A 55 13.28 3.46 1.39
C ALA A 55 12.96 3.08 2.84
N LYS A 56 13.85 3.40 3.79
CA LYS A 56 13.61 3.19 5.22
C LYS A 56 12.38 3.93 5.71
N ARG A 57 12.22 5.20 5.33
CA ARG A 57 11.04 6.01 5.70
C ARG A 57 9.76 5.42 5.13
N ALA A 58 9.77 4.94 3.88
CA ALA A 58 8.61 4.31 3.27
C ALA A 58 8.23 3.00 3.98
N VAL A 59 9.21 2.15 4.28
CA VAL A 59 9.02 0.90 5.03
C VAL A 59 8.49 1.18 6.44
N ASP A 60 9.11 2.12 7.17
CA ASP A 60 8.69 2.49 8.53
C ASP A 60 7.25 3.00 8.54
N ALA A 61 6.91 3.92 7.62
CA ALA A 61 5.56 4.46 7.52
C ALA A 61 4.53 3.37 7.18
N ALA A 62 4.87 2.41 6.32
CA ALA A 62 4.01 1.29 5.98
C ALA A 62 3.87 0.28 7.14
N LEU A 63 4.94 0.04 7.91
CA LEU A 63 4.89 -0.82 9.11
C LEU A 63 4.04 -0.19 10.23
N GLU A 64 4.11 1.13 10.41
CA GLU A 64 3.35 1.84 11.44
C GLU A 64 1.85 1.91 11.12
N ASN A 65 1.49 2.07 9.85
CA ASN A 65 0.10 2.36 9.43
C ASN A 65 -0.57 1.20 8.66
N GLY A 66 0.16 0.11 8.38
CA GLY A 66 -0.25 -0.95 7.46
C GLY A 66 -0.04 -0.58 5.98
N SER A 67 -0.27 0.69 5.62
CA SER A 67 0.04 1.21 4.29
C SER A 67 0.48 2.67 4.34
N HIS A 68 1.25 3.07 3.33
CA HIS A 68 1.76 4.42 3.13
C HIS A 68 1.75 4.77 1.65
N SER A 69 1.29 5.97 1.31
CA SER A 69 1.33 6.49 -0.05
C SER A 69 1.97 7.87 -0.12
N THR A 70 2.68 8.12 -1.21
CA THR A 70 3.33 9.40 -1.53
C THR A 70 3.15 9.71 -3.01
N THR A 71 3.62 10.86 -3.48
CA THR A 71 3.54 11.28 -4.89
C THR A 71 4.90 11.15 -5.55
N ALA A 72 4.98 10.74 -6.82
CA ALA A 72 6.24 10.63 -7.56
C ALA A 72 6.98 11.98 -7.70
N ASP A 73 6.24 13.10 -7.70
CA ASP A 73 6.80 14.46 -7.75
C ASP A 73 7.37 14.93 -6.41
N ASP A 74 7.07 14.24 -5.31
CA ASP A 74 7.61 14.58 -4.01
C ASP A 74 9.10 14.17 -3.92
N PRO A 75 9.99 15.05 -3.43
CA PRO A 75 11.42 14.76 -3.38
C PRO A 75 11.72 13.61 -2.42
N GLY A 76 12.32 12.54 -2.95
CA GLY A 76 12.69 11.35 -2.18
C GLY A 76 11.55 10.34 -2.00
N SER A 77 10.49 10.46 -2.79
CA SER A 77 9.33 9.58 -2.73
C SER A 77 9.43 8.33 -3.59
N GLU A 78 10.38 8.30 -4.54
CA GLU A 78 10.74 7.13 -5.33
C GLU A 78 12.13 6.61 -4.90
N PRO A 79 12.21 5.80 -3.84
CA PRO A 79 13.46 5.14 -3.45
C PRO A 79 13.98 4.23 -4.58
N PRO A 80 15.30 4.23 -4.84
CA PRO A 80 15.89 3.48 -5.95
C PRO A 80 15.77 1.96 -5.82
N GLU A 81 15.53 1.44 -4.61
CA GLU A 81 15.35 0.01 -4.32
C GLU A 81 13.97 -0.51 -4.75
N PHE A 82 12.96 0.35 -4.80
CA PHE A 82 11.60 -0.05 -5.12
C PHE A 82 11.24 0.33 -6.56
N ARG A 83 10.37 -0.47 -7.15
CA ARG A 83 9.79 -0.24 -8.47
C ARG A 83 8.29 -0.12 -8.32
N TYR A 84 7.74 0.84 -9.04
CA TYR A 84 6.31 1.12 -9.01
C TYR A 84 5.77 0.83 -10.39
N TRP A 85 4.89 -0.16 -10.45
CA TRP A 85 4.16 -0.54 -11.65
C TRP A 85 2.67 -0.37 -11.38
N ASP A 86 1.87 -0.43 -12.44
CA ASP A 86 0.40 -0.44 -12.30
C ASP A 86 -0.09 -1.65 -11.50
N THR A 87 0.67 -2.75 -11.51
CA THR A 87 0.46 -3.95 -10.71
C THR A 87 1.33 -3.96 -9.46
N THR A 88 0.93 -4.70 -8.44
CA THR A 88 1.71 -4.90 -7.21
C THR A 88 3.00 -5.66 -7.46
N THR A 89 4.11 -5.11 -6.96
CA THR A 89 5.42 -5.77 -6.88
C THR A 89 5.73 -6.05 -5.42
N LEU A 90 6.10 -7.30 -5.11
CA LEU A 90 6.44 -7.71 -3.75
C LEU A 90 7.95 -7.59 -3.50
N TYR A 91 8.32 -7.07 -2.34
CA TYR A 91 9.68 -7.02 -1.83
C TYR A 91 9.75 -7.66 -0.44
N ALA A 92 10.88 -8.27 -0.11
CA ALA A 92 11.13 -8.76 1.24
C ALA A 92 12.17 -7.86 1.93
N VAL A 93 11.83 -7.33 3.11
CA VAL A 93 12.71 -6.47 3.89
C VAL A 93 12.97 -7.11 5.24
N THR A 94 14.23 -7.45 5.52
CA THR A 94 14.62 -8.05 6.81
C THR A 94 15.13 -6.98 7.76
N ARG A 95 14.47 -6.82 8.90
CA ARG A 95 14.82 -5.89 9.98
C ARG A 95 14.82 -6.63 11.31
N ASP A 96 15.90 -6.47 12.09
CA ASP A 96 16.03 -7.07 13.43
C ASP A 96 15.80 -8.60 13.49
N GLY A 97 16.03 -9.30 12.36
CA GLY A 97 15.83 -10.75 12.23
C GLY A 97 14.42 -11.17 11.83
N GLU A 98 13.51 -10.21 11.65
CA GLU A 98 12.15 -10.42 11.14
C GLU A 98 12.07 -9.97 9.67
N THR A 99 11.37 -10.75 8.84
CA THR A 99 11.17 -10.43 7.42
C THR A 99 9.76 -9.89 7.22
N TYR A 100 9.66 -8.69 6.66
CA TYR A 100 8.42 -8.03 6.29
C TYR A 100 8.25 -8.07 4.78
N TYR A 101 7.02 -8.25 4.33
CA TYR A 101 6.69 -8.25 2.91
C TYR A 101 6.05 -6.91 2.55
N LEU A 102 6.71 -6.18 1.65
CA LEU A 102 6.28 -4.86 1.20
C LEU A 102 5.78 -4.95 -0.24
N LEU A 103 4.52 -4.62 -0.47
CA LEU A 103 3.97 -4.41 -1.80
C LEU A 103 4.20 -2.96 -2.21
N THR A 104 4.61 -2.76 -3.45
CA THR A 104 4.67 -1.44 -4.08
C THR A 104 3.86 -1.41 -5.37
N TYR A 105 3.16 -0.30 -5.61
CA TYR A 105 2.40 -0.06 -6.84
C TYR A 105 2.12 1.43 -7.04
N SER A 106 1.97 1.87 -8.28
CA SER A 106 1.60 3.25 -8.61
C SER A 106 0.11 3.44 -8.96
N GLY A 107 -0.61 2.33 -9.17
CA GLY A 107 -1.96 2.38 -9.71
C GLY A 107 -1.99 2.75 -11.20
N GLU A 108 -3.13 2.53 -11.86
CA GLU A 108 -3.29 2.81 -13.29
C GLU A 108 -3.07 4.30 -13.59
N GLY A 109 -2.31 4.58 -14.65
CA GLY A 109 -2.12 5.94 -15.17
C GLY A 109 -0.79 6.59 -14.82
N CYS A 110 0.11 5.87 -14.13
CA CYS A 110 1.45 6.35 -13.78
C CYS A 110 2.59 5.87 -14.67
N GLN A 111 2.26 5.09 -15.71
CA GLN A 111 3.22 4.69 -16.72
C GLN A 111 3.88 5.93 -17.37
N LYS A 112 5.21 5.94 -17.35
CA LYS A 112 6.00 6.70 -18.32
C LYS A 112 6.57 5.77 -19.38
#